data_AF-A0A1G2MC79-F1
#
_entry.id   AF-A0A1G2MC79-F1
#
_cell.length_a   1.000
_cell.length_b   1.000
_cell.length_c   1.000
_cell.angle_alpha   90.00
_cell.angle_beta   90.00
_cell.angle_gamma   90.00
#
_symmetry.space_group_name_H-M   'P 1'
#
loop_
_entity.id
_entity.type
_entity.pdbx_description
1 polymer ?
#
loop_
_entity_poly.entity_id
_entity_poly.type
_entity_poly.pdbx_seq_one_letter_code
_entity_poly.pdbx_strand_id
1 'polypeptide(L)'
;MRLNLKATNIVLEGTVREYLEKRLASLEKLINFEDPSVMIDVELGRTTKHHQSGDIFFAEINIHRGKETFRAVSEKSDIRSAIDDMQSLIGRELSSRKGKLRSLTRRGGYIAKALLKGGYEGIQYLGRPARAGWKYMRKLVGRQ
;
A
#
# COMPACT_ATOMS: atom_id res chain seq x y z
N MET A 1 14.80 -7.39 11.93
CA MET A 1 13.66 -6.45 12.08
C MET A 1 14.01 -5.38 13.11
N ARG A 2 13.92 -4.10 12.76
CA ARG A 2 14.00 -2.96 13.71
C ARG A 2 12.58 -2.52 14.05
N LEU A 3 12.10 -2.90 15.24
CA LEU A 3 10.75 -2.61 15.75
C LEU A 3 10.84 -1.71 16.98
N ASN A 4 10.21 -0.54 16.91
CA ASN A 4 9.96 0.32 18.05
C ASN A 4 8.51 0.10 18.50
N LEU A 5 8.33 -0.47 19.69
CA LEU A 5 7.01 -0.71 20.27
C LEU A 5 6.76 0.29 21.39
N LYS A 6 5.66 1.04 21.29
CA LYS A 6 5.19 1.98 22.30
C LYS A 6 3.84 1.52 22.85
N ALA A 7 3.67 1.60 24.16
CA ALA A 7 2.41 1.37 24.84
C ALA A 7 1.85 2.68 25.41
N THR A 8 0.58 2.95 25.16
CA THR A 8 -0.11 4.15 25.63
C THR A 8 -1.32 3.76 26.48
N ASN A 9 -1.28 4.10 27.77
CA ASN A 9 -2.34 3.81 28.75
C ASN A 9 -2.71 2.32 28.89
N ILE A 10 -1.78 1.42 28.56
CA ILE A 10 -1.94 -0.03 28.76
C ILE A 10 -0.63 -0.62 29.29
N VAL A 11 -0.74 -1.72 30.04
CA VAL A 11 0.41 -2.56 30.38
C VAL A 11 0.55 -3.62 29.29
N LEU A 12 1.70 -3.65 28.62
CA LEU A 12 2.01 -4.69 27.64
C LEU A 12 2.34 -5.99 28.35
N GLU A 13 1.43 -6.97 28.27
CA GLU A 13 1.71 -8.34 28.65
C GLU A 13 2.62 -9.00 27.60
N GLY A 14 3.52 -9.90 28.02
CA GLY A 14 4.43 -10.61 27.11
C GLY A 14 3.70 -11.37 26.00
N THR A 15 2.53 -11.91 26.30
CA THR A 15 1.67 -12.63 25.33
C THR A 15 1.16 -11.73 24.20
N VAL A 16 0.93 -10.44 24.46
CA VAL A 16 0.50 -9.47 23.43
C VAL A 16 1.66 -9.09 22.52
N ARG A 17 2.88 -9.00 23.07
CA ARG A 17 4.08 -8.73 22.29
C ARG A 17 4.39 -9.86 21.32
N GLU A 18 4.39 -11.10 21.79
CA GLU A 18 4.59 -12.29 20.93
C GLU A 18 3.52 -12.36 19.83
N TYR A 19 2.27 -12.02 20.17
CA TYR A 19 1.19 -11.97 19.20
C TYR A 19 1.44 -10.93 18.10
N LEU A 20 1.84 -9.71 18.49
CA LEU A 20 2.18 -8.65 17.55
C LEU A 20 3.34 -9.09 16.63
N GLU A 21 4.42 -9.62 17.19
CA GLU A 21 5.59 -10.06 16.41
C GLU A 21 5.22 -11.16 15.40
N LYS A 22 4.39 -12.13 15.80
CA LYS A 22 3.84 -13.15 14.89
C LYS A 22 3.01 -12.56 13.75
N ARG A 23 2.23 -11.52 14.02
CA ARG A 23 1.44 -10.83 12.99
C ARG A 23 2.33 -10.00 12.06
N LEU A 24 3.35 -9.33 12.58
CA LEU A 24 4.32 -8.58 11.77
C LEU A 24 5.16 -9.48 10.87
N ALA A 25 5.53 -10.69 11.31
CA ALA A 25 6.27 -11.66 10.50
C ALA A 25 5.55 -12.01 9.18
N SER A 26 4.21 -11.96 9.15
CA SER A 26 3.45 -12.17 7.91
C SER A 26 3.73 -11.13 6.81
N LEU A 27 4.18 -9.93 7.20
CA LEU A 27 4.50 -8.83 6.29
C LEU A 27 5.89 -8.98 5.64
N GLU A 28 6.71 -9.95 6.06
CA GLU A 28 8.02 -10.26 5.45
C GLU A 28 7.93 -10.56 3.95
N LYS A 29 6.79 -11.10 3.49
CA LYS A 29 6.55 -11.37 2.07
C LYS A 29 6.42 -10.07 1.23
N LEU A 30 6.14 -8.95 1.89
CA LEU A 30 5.90 -7.65 1.26
C LEU A 30 7.07 -6.68 1.47
N ILE A 31 7.73 -6.76 2.62
CA ILE A 31 8.86 -5.91 2.99
C ILE A 31 10.02 -6.77 3.48
N ASN A 32 11.24 -6.48 3.03
CA ASN A 32 12.44 -7.08 3.59
C ASN A 32 12.81 -6.40 4.91
N PHE A 33 12.66 -7.10 6.05
CA PHE A 33 12.99 -6.56 7.37
C PHE A 33 14.47 -6.60 7.73
N GLU A 34 15.32 -7.17 6.87
CA GLU A 34 16.78 -7.11 7.00
C GLU A 34 17.37 -5.82 6.43
N ASP A 35 16.59 -5.09 5.62
CA ASP A 35 17.01 -3.82 5.05
C ASP A 35 17.13 -2.77 6.17
N PRO A 36 18.32 -2.16 6.38
CA PRO A 36 18.53 -1.16 7.42
C PRO A 36 17.72 0.13 7.20
N SER A 37 17.21 0.36 5.99
CA SER A 37 16.34 1.49 5.66
C SER A 37 14.88 1.28 6.07
N VAL A 38 14.54 0.08 6.56
CA VAL A 38 13.21 -0.24 7.06
C VAL A 38 13.13 0.02 8.57
N MET A 39 12.25 0.93 8.97
CA MET A 39 11.90 1.18 10.36
C MET A 39 10.41 0.93 10.56
N ILE A 40 10.07 0.24 11.65
CA ILE A 40 8.70 -0.08 12.01
C ILE A 40 8.44 0.49 13.40
N ASP A 41 7.51 1.43 13.48
CA ASP A 41 7.03 1.99 14.74
C ASP A 41 5.60 1.50 14.95
N VAL A 42 5.36 0.82 16.08
CA VAL A 42 4.04 0.34 16.47
C VAL A 42 3.65 1.00 17.78
N GLU A 43 2.45 1.59 17.81
CA GLU A 43 1.84 2.10 19.02
C GLU A 43 0.57 1.30 19.33
N LEU A 44 0.54 0.73 20.53
CA LEU A 44 -0.62 0.01 21.06
C LEU A 44 -1.14 0.77 22.27
N GLY A 45 -2.45 0.95 22.37
CA GLY A 45 -3.00 1.67 23.51
C GLY A 45 -4.50 1.57 23.66
N ARG A 46 -5.00 2.30 24.66
CA ARG A 46 -6.42 2.45 24.94
C ARG A 46 -6.80 3.92 24.89
N THR A 47 -7.85 4.24 24.14
CA THR A 47 -8.44 5.58 24.13
C THR A 47 -9.48 5.70 25.24
N THR A 48 -9.51 6.87 25.89
CA THR A 48 -10.36 7.14 27.07
C THR A 48 -11.45 8.19 26.78
N LYS A 49 -11.55 8.70 25.54
CA LYS A 49 -12.50 9.78 25.21
C LYS A 49 -13.93 9.26 25.10
N HIS A 50 -14.70 9.36 26.19
CA HIS A 50 -16.17 9.44 26.26
C HIS A 50 -16.98 8.61 25.24
N HIS A 51 -16.57 7.37 24.99
CA HIS A 51 -17.44 6.43 24.29
C HIS A 51 -18.46 5.90 25.28
N GLN A 52 -19.76 6.09 24.99
CA GLN A 52 -20.87 5.68 25.85
C GLN A 52 -21.00 4.14 25.99
N SER A 53 -20.10 3.36 25.37
CA SER A 53 -20.24 1.93 25.14
C SER A 53 -18.97 1.10 25.44
N GLY A 54 -18.03 1.65 26.21
CA GLY A 54 -16.90 0.89 26.78
C GLY A 54 -15.54 1.22 26.20
N ASP A 55 -14.57 0.37 26.54
CA ASP A 55 -13.16 0.60 26.24
C ASP A 55 -12.80 0.30 24.79
N ILE A 56 -12.12 1.25 24.16
CA ILE A 56 -11.61 1.09 22.79
C ILE A 56 -10.09 1.02 22.83
N PHE A 57 -9.56 -0.07 22.30
CA PHE A 57 -8.14 -0.27 22.05
C PHE A 57 -7.81 0.21 20.65
N PHE A 58 -6.64 0.81 20.50
CA PHE A 58 -6.12 1.20 19.21
C PHE A 58 -4.76 0.54 18.94
N ALA A 59 -4.53 0.26 17.67
CA ALA A 59 -3.26 -0.21 17.16
C ALA A 59 -2.88 0.65 15.95
N GLU A 60 -1.74 1.33 16.05
CA GLU A 60 -1.16 2.13 15.00
C GLU A 60 0.18 1.53 14.58
N ILE A 61 0.42 1.50 13.27
CA ILE A 61 1.71 1.13 12.69
C ILE A 61 2.15 2.18 11.68
N ASN A 62 3.43 2.55 11.78
CA ASN A 62 4.15 3.36 10.81
C ASN A 62 5.32 2.54 10.29
N ILE A 63 5.41 2.40 8.97
CA ILE A 63 6.52 1.73 8.30
C ILE A 63 7.22 2.75 7.40
N HIS A 64 8.48 3.00 7.68
CA HIS A 64 9.36 3.81 6.86
C HIS A 64 10.27 2.90 6.05
N ARG A 65 10.35 3.11 4.73
CA ARG A 65 11.26 2.41 3.82
C ARG A 65 11.87 3.41 2.86
N GLY A 66 13.07 3.90 3.19
CA GLY A 66 13.74 4.94 2.40
C GLY A 66 12.85 6.18 2.24
N LYS A 67 12.37 6.45 1.02
CA LYS A 67 11.49 7.60 0.71
C LYS A 67 9.99 7.31 0.83
N GLU A 68 9.62 6.05 1.10
CA GLU A 68 8.21 5.65 1.21
C GLU A 68 7.83 5.46 2.68
N THR A 69 6.63 5.93 3.02
CA THR A 69 6.07 5.81 4.36
C THR A 69 4.66 5.25 4.27
N PHE A 70 4.35 4.29 5.12
CA PHE A 70 3.05 3.64 5.19
C PHE A 70 2.52 3.75 6.60
N ARG A 71 1.24 4.09 6.74
CA ARG A 71 0.58 4.22 8.04
C ARG A 71 -0.75 3.48 8.02
N ALA A 72 -1.05 2.77 9.09
CA ALA A 72 -2.37 2.20 9.33
C ALA A 72 -2.74 2.36 10.80
N VAL A 73 -4.01 2.68 11.05
CA VAL A 73 -4.59 2.83 12.39
C VAL A 73 -5.87 2.03 12.44
N SER A 74 -6.06 1.27 13.52
CA SER A 74 -7.29 0.54 13.77
C SER A 74 -7.73 0.74 15.22
N GLU A 75 -9.04 0.90 15.41
CA GLU A 75 -9.70 1.00 16.72
C GLU A 75 -10.72 -0.14 16.85
N LYS A 76 -10.63 -0.93 17.93
CA LYS A 76 -11.52 -2.07 18.22
C LYS A 76 -11.78 -2.17 19.73
N SER A 77 -12.77 -2.96 20.09
CA SER A 77 -13.08 -3.28 21.50
C SER A 77 -12.05 -4.20 22.16
N ASP A 78 -11.14 -4.81 21.40
CA ASP A 78 -10.11 -5.73 21.89
C ASP A 78 -8.76 -5.47 21.19
N ILE A 79 -7.67 -5.60 21.94
CA ILE A 79 -6.31 -5.29 21.47
C ILE A 79 -5.85 -6.26 20.36
N ARG A 80 -6.18 -7.55 20.44
CA ARG A 80 -5.79 -8.53 19.41
C ARG A 80 -6.54 -8.27 18.12
N SER A 81 -7.82 -7.94 18.25
CA SER A 81 -8.66 -7.54 17.11
C SER A 81 -8.14 -6.26 16.44
N ALA A 82 -7.68 -5.28 17.21
CA ALA A 82 -7.06 -4.08 16.68
C ALA A 82 -5.75 -4.38 15.94
N ILE A 83 -4.91 -5.27 16.49
CA ILE A 83 -3.66 -5.72 15.85
C ILE A 83 -3.94 -6.43 14.52
N ASP A 84 -4.91 -7.34 14.49
CA ASP A 84 -5.24 -8.11 13.28
C ASP A 84 -5.77 -7.20 12.16
N ASP A 85 -6.64 -6.25 12.50
CA ASP A 85 -7.17 -5.31 11.50
C ASP A 85 -6.08 -4.34 11.02
N MET A 86 -5.24 -3.82 11.92
CA MET A 86 -4.07 -3.00 11.59
C MET A 86 -3.11 -3.74 10.64
N GLN A 87 -2.83 -5.03 10.89
CA GLN A 87 -2.01 -5.87 10.01
C GLN A 87 -2.63 -6.01 8.61
N SER A 88 -3.95 -6.21 8.54
CA SER A 88 -4.65 -6.33 7.26
C SER A 88 -4.59 -5.03 6.46
N LEU A 89 -4.83 -3.90 7.12
CA LEU A 89 -4.80 -2.56 6.53
C LEU A 89 -3.42 -2.23 5.96
N ILE A 90 -2.36 -2.41 6.76
CA ILE A 90 -0.99 -2.12 6.30
C ILE A 90 -0.55 -3.08 5.19
N GLY A 91 -0.93 -4.36 5.28
CA GLY A 91 -0.64 -5.36 4.24
C GLY A 91 -1.28 -5.02 2.89
N ARG A 92 -2.52 -4.50 2.91
CA ARG A 92 -3.22 -4.02 1.71
C ARG A 92 -2.52 -2.79 1.11
N GLU A 93 -2.14 -1.83 1.94
CA GLU A 93 -1.47 -0.61 1.46
C GLU A 93 -0.13 -0.93 0.79
N LEU A 94 0.69 -1.76 1.43
CA LEU A 94 1.97 -2.24 0.87
C LEU A 94 1.79 -2.97 -0.47
N SER A 95 0.78 -3.84 -0.55
CA SER A 95 0.47 -4.60 -1.77
C SER A 95 -0.02 -3.68 -2.89
N SER A 96 -0.89 -2.73 -2.57
CA SER A 96 -1.42 -1.72 -3.49
C SER A 96 -0.29 -0.89 -4.11
N ARG A 97 0.65 -0.43 -3.28
CA ARG A 97 1.82 0.32 -3.74
C ARG A 97 2.71 -0.49 -4.68
N LYS A 98 3.02 -1.74 -4.32
CA LYS A 98 3.79 -2.68 -5.16
C LYS A 98 3.10 -2.93 -6.51
N GLY A 99 1.77 -3.07 -6.50
CA GLY A 99 0.95 -3.23 -7.70
C GLY A 99 1.00 -2.02 -8.64
N LYS A 100 0.89 -0.79 -8.08
CA LYS A 100 0.98 0.46 -8.84
C LYS A 100 2.33 0.60 -9.56
N LEU A 101 3.44 0.37 -8.85
CA LEU A 101 4.79 0.43 -9.44
C LEU A 101 4.95 -0.58 -10.59
N ARG A 102 4.56 -1.85 -10.38
CA ARG A 102 4.62 -2.88 -11.42
C ARG A 102 3.80 -2.50 -12.66
N SER A 103 2.62 -1.91 -12.47
CA SER A 103 1.77 -1.44 -13.56
C SER A 103 2.43 -0.32 -14.36
N LEU A 104 3.05 0.65 -13.69
CA LEU A 104 3.78 1.76 -14.33
C LEU A 104 4.99 1.26 -15.13
N THR A 105 5.82 0.38 -14.56
CA THR A 105 6.95 -0.22 -15.28
C THR A 105 6.50 -0.95 -16.53
N ARG A 106 5.41 -1.73 -16.43
CA ARG A 106 4.84 -2.46 -17.56
C ARG A 106 4.34 -1.50 -18.65
N ARG A 107 3.65 -0.41 -18.27
CA ARG A 107 3.20 0.63 -19.21
C ARG A 107 4.38 1.30 -19.92
N GLY A 108 5.43 1.67 -19.17
CA GLY A 108 6.65 2.25 -19.75
C GLY A 108 7.33 1.31 -20.75
N GLY A 109 7.45 0.03 -20.40
CA GLY A 109 7.99 -0.99 -21.30
C GLY A 109 7.18 -1.17 -22.59
N TYR A 110 5.84 -1.08 -22.53
CA TYR A 110 5.01 -1.09 -23.74
C TYR A 110 5.26 0.13 -24.63
N ILE A 111 5.40 1.33 -24.05
CA ILE A 111 5.68 2.56 -24.79
C ILE A 111 7.06 2.46 -25.46
N ALA A 112 8.10 2.05 -24.71
CA ALA A 112 9.44 1.88 -25.25
C ALA A 112 9.47 0.85 -26.39
N LYS A 113 8.78 -0.28 -26.22
CA LYS A 113 8.64 -1.31 -27.27
C LYS A 113 7.93 -0.79 -28.51
N ALA A 114 6.90 0.04 -28.36
CA ALA A 114 6.17 0.65 -29.47
C ALA A 114 7.07 1.61 -30.27
N LEU A 115 7.87 2.44 -29.57
CA LEU A 115 8.82 3.36 -30.19
C LEU A 115 9.93 2.62 -30.96
N LEU A 116 10.53 1.59 -30.36
CA LEU A 116 11.59 0.78 -30.98
C LEU A 116 11.13 0.01 -32.22
N LYS A 117 9.85 -0.35 -32.32
CA LYS A 117 9.28 -1.04 -33.48
C LYS A 117 8.95 -0.13 -34.66
N GLY A 118 9.37 1.13 -34.63
CA GLY A 118 9.42 1.97 -35.84
C GLY A 118 8.20 2.83 -36.11
N GLY A 119 7.56 3.43 -35.09
CA GLY A 119 6.78 4.65 -35.32
C GLY A 119 5.55 4.88 -34.44
N TYR A 120 5.15 6.15 -34.41
CA TYR A 120 4.00 6.72 -33.71
C TYR A 120 2.63 6.04 -33.98
N GLU A 121 2.53 5.15 -34.98
CA GLU A 121 1.34 4.31 -35.22
C GLU A 121 1.09 3.29 -34.09
N GLY A 122 2.12 2.88 -33.35
CA GLY A 122 1.98 1.97 -32.20
C GLY A 122 1.36 2.63 -30.96
N ILE A 123 1.42 3.95 -30.85
CA ILE A 123 0.85 4.72 -29.72
C ILE A 123 -0.68 4.84 -29.85
N GLN A 124 -1.25 4.70 -31.05
CA GLN A 124 -2.70 4.68 -31.28
C GLN A 124 -3.40 3.48 -30.59
N TYR A 125 -2.66 2.46 -30.17
CA TYR A 125 -3.19 1.31 -29.44
C TYR A 125 -3.35 1.55 -27.93
N LEU A 126 -2.79 2.63 -27.37
CA LEU A 126 -2.82 2.92 -25.93
C LEU A 126 -4.04 3.73 -25.47
N GLY A 127 -4.85 4.24 -26.39
CA GLY A 127 -6.14 4.85 -26.09
C GLY A 127 -7.00 4.78 -27.34
N ARG A 128 -8.00 3.90 -27.37
CA ARG A 128 -8.99 3.89 -28.45
C ARG A 128 -9.75 5.23 -28.41
N PRO A 129 -9.64 6.14 -29.40
CA PRO A 129 -10.79 6.98 -29.66
C PRO A 129 -11.87 6.03 -30.18
N ALA A 130 -13.12 6.24 -29.76
CA ALA A 130 -14.25 5.53 -30.33
C ALA A 130 -14.11 5.50 -31.87
N ARG A 131 -14.37 4.33 -32.46
CA ARG A 131 -14.19 3.97 -33.89
C ARG A 131 -14.75 4.97 -34.93
N ALA A 132 -15.42 6.04 -34.51
CA ALA A 132 -15.99 7.09 -35.33
C ALA A 132 -14.96 8.14 -35.84
N GLY A 133 -13.89 8.45 -35.08
CA GLY A 133 -12.97 9.53 -35.45
C GLY A 133 -12.06 9.23 -36.65
N TRP A 134 -11.66 7.97 -36.81
CA TRP A 134 -10.73 7.53 -37.86
C TRP A 134 -11.32 7.61 -39.28
N LYS A 135 -12.64 7.45 -39.42
CA LYS A 135 -13.35 7.61 -40.69
C LYS A 135 -13.38 9.07 -41.16
N TYR A 136 -13.38 10.02 -40.23
CA TYR A 136 -13.39 11.46 -40.52
C TYR A 136 -12.00 11.97 -40.96
N MET A 137 -10.92 11.48 -40.34
CA MET A 137 -9.56 11.90 -40.71
C MET A 137 -9.12 11.39 -42.09
N ARG A 138 -9.56 10.19 -42.51
CA ARG A 138 -9.27 9.68 -43.86
C ARG A 138 -9.92 10.50 -44.97
N LYS A 139 -10.98 11.27 -44.68
CA LYS A 139 -11.62 12.20 -45.63
C LYS A 139 -10.87 13.52 -45.79
N LEU A 140 -10.04 13.91 -44.82
CA LEU A 140 -9.27 15.16 -44.87
C LEU A 140 -7.98 15.03 -45.69
N VAL A 141 -7.40 13.83 -45.77
CA VAL A 141 -6.15 13.56 -46.51
C VAL A 141 -6.40 13.29 -48.01
N GLY A 142 -7.67 13.15 -48.42
CA GLY A 142 -8.06 12.76 -49.79
C GLY A 142 -8.66 13.87 -50.67
N ARG A 143 -8.42 15.15 -50.38
CA ARG A 143 -8.76 16.26 -51.28
C ARG A 143 -7.48 16.95 -51.74
N GLN A 144 -6.89 16.43 -52.80
CA GLN A 144 -6.22 17.22 -53.84
C GLN A 144 -7.04 17.05 -55.12
#